data_AF-A0A330LIV8-F1
#
_entry.id   AF-A0A330LIV8-F1
#
_cell.length_a   1.000
_cell.length_b   1.000
_cell.length_c   1.000
_cell.angle_alpha   90.00
_cell.angle_beta   90.00
_cell.angle_gamma   90.00
#
_symmetry.space_group_name_H-M   'P 1'
#
loop_
_entity.id
_entity.type
_entity.pdbx_description
1 polymer ?
#
loop_
_entity_poly.entity_id
_entity_poly.type
_entity_poly.pdbx_seq_one_letter_code
_entity_poly.pdbx_strand_id
1 'polypeptide(L)'
;MSQNKNSGAAANKWGRETARSIASKIGATMISKASNECNHNGCKAVIKCAKVATDSVGVTYKMLERLDYIIGAFQSENGTFELFQLSSSYFENDMRATASLGSASGKVGIVRKTTFESKGQNMGLITL
;
A
#
# COMPACT_ATOMS: atom_id res chain seq x y z
N MET A 1 10.14 -17.89 1.56
CA MET A 1 11.35 -17.58 0.76
C MET A 1 12.05 -16.39 1.40
N SER A 2 13.32 -16.53 1.79
CA SER A 2 14.10 -15.48 2.43
C SER A 2 14.46 -14.40 1.41
N GLN A 3 13.97 -13.17 1.58
CA GLN A 3 14.34 -12.03 0.74
C GLN A 3 15.84 -11.73 0.92
N ASN A 4 16.64 -12.00 -0.10
CA ASN A 4 17.99 -11.48 -0.24
C ASN A 4 17.93 -9.99 -0.63
N LYS A 5 18.94 -9.19 -0.24
CA LYS A 5 18.99 -7.70 -0.35
C LYS A 5 18.56 -7.16 -1.74
N ASN A 6 18.87 -7.90 -2.81
CA ASN A 6 18.49 -7.56 -4.18
C ASN A 6 16.97 -7.69 -4.44
N SER A 7 16.32 -8.71 -3.88
CA SER A 7 14.86 -8.89 -3.98
C SER A 7 14.09 -7.79 -3.24
N GLY A 8 14.62 -7.28 -2.12
CA GLY A 8 14.02 -6.16 -1.38
C GLY A 8 14.12 -4.83 -2.13
N ALA A 9 15.27 -4.53 -2.73
CA ALA A 9 15.45 -3.31 -3.53
C ALA A 9 14.57 -3.33 -4.79
N ALA A 10 14.49 -4.47 -5.47
CA ALA A 10 13.63 -4.67 -6.64
C ALA A 10 12.14 -4.51 -6.28
N ALA A 11 11.68 -5.11 -5.18
CA ALA A 11 10.31 -4.98 -4.70
C ALA A 11 9.98 -3.51 -4.36
N ASN A 12 10.91 -2.79 -3.71
CA ASN A 12 10.74 -1.38 -3.39
C ASN A 12 10.69 -0.50 -4.66
N LYS A 13 11.55 -0.77 -5.65
CA LYS A 13 11.53 -0.07 -6.94
C LYS A 13 10.20 -0.28 -7.65
N TRP A 14 9.78 -1.54 -7.81
CA TRP A 14 8.50 -1.91 -8.41
C TRP A 14 7.33 -1.23 -7.70
N GLY A 15 7.26 -1.30 -6.36
CA GLY A 15 6.18 -0.69 -5.59
C GLY A 15 6.10 0.83 -5.73
N ARG A 16 7.23 1.52 -5.96
CA ARG A 16 7.25 2.97 -6.24
C ARG A 16 6.76 3.28 -7.65
N GLU A 17 7.23 2.52 -8.64
CA GLU A 17 6.84 2.71 -10.04
C GLU A 17 5.35 2.45 -10.22
N THR A 18 4.87 1.31 -9.73
CA THR A 18 3.44 0.94 -9.75
C THR A 18 2.58 1.99 -9.06
N ALA A 19 2.94 2.44 -7.86
CA ALA A 19 2.17 3.46 -7.14
C ALA A 19 2.04 4.78 -7.92
N ARG A 20 3.07 5.19 -8.67
CA ARG A 20 3.00 6.39 -9.52
C ARG A 20 2.05 6.20 -10.69
N SER A 21 2.10 5.05 -11.35
CA SER A 21 1.17 4.75 -12.45
C SER A 21 -0.27 4.71 -11.96
N ILE A 22 -0.52 4.11 -10.79
CA ILE A 22 -1.84 4.11 -10.14
C ILE A 22 -2.28 5.54 -9.81
N ALA A 23 -1.42 6.34 -9.17
CA ALA A 23 -1.73 7.71 -8.80
C ALA A 23 -2.21 8.53 -10.01
N SER A 24 -1.49 8.41 -11.14
CA SER A 24 -1.87 9.08 -12.38
C SER A 24 -3.23 8.63 -12.92
N LYS A 25 -3.63 7.37 -12.72
CA LYS A 25 -4.92 6.84 -13.19
C LYS A 25 -6.10 7.28 -12.33
N ILE A 26 -5.88 7.45 -11.03
CA ILE A 26 -6.94 7.83 -10.07
C ILE A 26 -6.99 9.34 -9.79
N GLY A 27 -6.20 10.15 -10.49
CA GLY A 27 -6.14 11.60 -10.26
C GLY A 27 -5.45 12.00 -8.96
N ALA A 28 -4.61 11.14 -8.38
CA ALA A 28 -3.81 11.46 -7.21
C ALA A 28 -2.48 12.11 -7.60
N THR A 29 -2.01 13.04 -6.76
CA THR A 29 -0.72 13.72 -6.95
C THR A 29 0.30 13.24 -5.92
N MET A 30 1.43 12.69 -6.37
CA MET A 30 2.49 12.23 -5.46
C MET A 30 3.12 13.40 -4.69
N ILE A 31 3.29 13.26 -3.38
CA ILE A 31 3.92 14.29 -2.53
C ILE A 31 5.43 14.37 -2.79
N SER A 32 6.08 13.25 -3.10
CA SER A 32 7.52 13.23 -3.38
C SER A 32 7.95 12.10 -4.32
N LYS A 33 9.22 12.14 -4.72
CA LYS A 33 9.88 11.04 -5.45
C LYS A 33 10.36 9.90 -4.54
N ALA A 34 10.41 10.12 -3.24
CA ALA A 34 10.98 9.17 -2.28
C ALA A 34 9.93 8.27 -1.60
N SER A 35 8.67 8.73 -1.52
CA SER A 35 7.57 8.03 -0.85
C SER A 35 6.44 7.70 -1.83
N ASN A 36 5.58 6.77 -1.41
CA ASN A 36 4.30 6.48 -2.07
C ASN A 36 3.14 7.34 -1.53
N GLU A 37 3.44 8.34 -0.70
CA GLU A 37 2.44 9.30 -0.21
C GLU A 37 1.98 10.24 -1.34
N CYS A 38 0.67 10.50 -1.35
CA CYS A 38 0.00 11.31 -2.36
C CYS A 38 -1.11 12.17 -1.72
N ASN A 39 -1.50 13.23 -2.43
CA ASN A 39 -2.78 13.90 -2.22
C ASN A 39 -3.81 13.29 -3.16
N HIS A 40 -4.95 12.86 -2.64
CA HIS A 40 -6.07 12.34 -3.42
C HIS A 40 -7.37 12.90 -2.83
N ASN A 41 -8.15 13.61 -3.66
CA ASN A 41 -9.37 14.32 -3.25
C ASN A 41 -9.19 15.27 -2.04
N GLY A 42 -8.04 15.94 -1.95
CA GLY A 42 -7.73 16.87 -0.85
C GLY A 42 -7.19 16.19 0.41
N CYS A 43 -7.19 14.86 0.49
CA CYS A 43 -6.72 14.09 1.63
C CYS A 43 -5.28 13.57 1.42
N LYS A 44 -4.55 13.39 2.51
CA LYS A 44 -3.24 12.73 2.54
C LYS A 44 -3.42 11.22 2.57
N ALA A 45 -2.91 10.55 1.55
CA ALA A 45 -3.00 9.12 1.39
C ALA A 45 -1.65 8.49 1.09
N VAL A 46 -1.60 7.16 1.16
CA VAL A 46 -0.46 6.37 0.65
C VAL A 46 -0.96 5.24 -0.21
N ILE A 47 -0.32 5.03 -1.37
CA ILE A 47 -0.61 3.88 -2.25
C ILE A 47 0.33 2.72 -1.91
N LYS A 48 -0.23 1.58 -1.51
CA LYS A 48 0.52 0.36 -1.25
C LYS A 48 0.10 -0.74 -2.22
N CYS A 49 1.09 -1.26 -2.95
CA CYS A 49 0.88 -2.26 -3.99
C CYS A 49 1.27 -3.63 -3.47
N ALA A 50 0.45 -4.64 -3.76
CA ALA A 50 0.73 -6.04 -3.53
C ALA A 50 0.68 -6.81 -4.86
N LYS A 51 1.69 -7.65 -5.11
CA LYS A 51 1.67 -8.56 -6.27
C LYS A 51 0.68 -9.71 -6.04
N VAL A 52 0.37 -10.44 -7.10
CA VAL A 52 -0.54 -11.60 -7.10
C VAL A 52 -0.39 -12.55 -5.90
N ALA A 53 0.85 -12.90 -5.54
CA ALA A 53 1.13 -13.82 -4.42
C ALA A 53 1.17 -13.12 -3.04
N THR A 54 0.74 -11.87 -2.92
CA THR A 54 0.78 -11.08 -1.69
C THR A 54 -0.60 -10.53 -1.39
N ASP A 55 -1.15 -10.93 -0.26
CA ASP A 55 -2.50 -10.61 0.19
C ASP A 55 -2.53 -9.47 1.22
N SER A 56 -1.43 -8.74 1.40
CA SER A 56 -1.31 -7.76 2.47
C SER A 56 -0.38 -6.62 2.13
N VAL A 57 -0.61 -5.49 2.79
CA VAL A 57 0.18 -4.27 2.60
C VAL A 57 0.68 -3.74 3.94
N GLY A 58 1.89 -3.19 3.93
CA GLY A 58 2.56 -2.65 5.11
C GLY A 58 2.70 -1.13 5.06
N VAL A 59 2.39 -0.47 6.17
CA VAL A 59 2.59 0.97 6.40
C VAL A 59 3.40 1.15 7.68
N THR A 60 4.31 2.12 7.70
CA THR A 60 5.06 2.41 8.93
C THR A 60 4.19 3.17 9.92
N TYR A 61 4.38 2.97 11.22
CA TYR A 61 3.61 3.69 12.24
C TYR A 61 3.74 5.21 12.10
N LYS A 62 4.96 5.69 11.83
CA LYS A 62 5.22 7.11 11.54
C LYS A 62 4.49 7.66 10.32
N MET A 63 4.13 6.81 9.33
CA MET A 63 3.31 7.26 8.20
C MET A 63 1.86 7.38 8.64
N LEU A 64 1.32 6.41 9.38
CA LEU A 64 -0.08 6.37 9.79
C LEU A 64 -0.50 7.62 10.57
N GLU A 65 0.36 8.14 11.45
CA GLU A 65 0.14 9.37 12.23
C GLU A 65 -0.29 10.62 11.43
N ARG A 66 -0.05 10.64 10.10
CA ARG A 66 -0.33 11.81 9.25
C ARG A 66 -1.21 11.49 8.03
N LEU A 67 -1.70 10.26 7.90
CA LEU A 67 -2.51 9.83 6.77
C LEU A 67 -3.98 9.85 7.14
N ASP A 68 -4.82 10.30 6.21
CA ASP A 68 -6.27 10.17 6.34
C ASP A 68 -6.68 8.73 5.98
N TYR A 69 -6.06 8.15 4.95
CA TYR A 69 -6.33 6.78 4.52
C TYR A 69 -5.19 6.13 3.73
N ILE A 70 -5.32 4.83 3.52
CA ILE A 70 -4.43 3.96 2.76
C ILE A 70 -5.19 3.49 1.53
N ILE A 71 -4.57 3.63 0.36
CA ILE A 71 -5.03 3.01 -0.88
C ILE A 71 -4.30 1.68 -1.03
N GLY A 72 -5.01 0.58 -0.79
CA GLY A 72 -4.53 -0.78 -1.04
C GLY A 72 -4.77 -1.16 -2.50
N ALA A 73 -3.70 -1.51 -3.22
CA ALA A 73 -3.75 -1.93 -4.61
C ALA A 73 -3.27 -3.38 -4.75
N PHE A 74 -4.19 -4.29 -5.04
CA PHE A 74 -3.92 -5.74 -5.09
C PHE A 74 -3.97 -6.22 -6.54
N GLN A 75 -2.83 -6.74 -7.03
CA GLN A 75 -2.71 -7.22 -8.40
C GLN A 75 -3.38 -8.60 -8.56
N SER A 76 -4.17 -8.76 -9.62
CA SER A 76 -4.74 -10.03 -10.09
C SER A 76 -3.85 -10.71 -11.14
N GLU A 77 -4.10 -11.99 -11.41
CA GLU A 77 -3.29 -12.79 -12.38
C GLU A 77 -3.27 -12.21 -13.80
N ASN A 78 -4.36 -11.57 -14.23
CA ASN A 78 -4.49 -10.89 -15.51
C ASN A 78 -3.79 -9.51 -15.56
N GLY A 79 -3.11 -9.11 -14.47
CA GLY A 79 -2.39 -7.84 -14.38
C GLY A 79 -3.24 -6.63 -13.96
N THR A 80 -4.56 -6.78 -13.76
CA THR A 80 -5.41 -5.71 -13.22
C THR A 80 -5.14 -5.48 -11.74
N PHE A 81 -5.40 -4.28 -11.24
CA PHE A 81 -5.34 -3.94 -9.83
C PHE A 81 -6.73 -3.63 -9.29
N GLU A 82 -7.08 -4.30 -8.21
CA GLU A 82 -8.23 -3.95 -7.38
C GLU A 82 -7.81 -2.94 -6.33
N LEU A 83 -8.52 -1.81 -6.30
CA LEU A 83 -8.20 -0.68 -5.44
C LEU A 83 -9.23 -0.53 -4.33
N PHE A 84 -8.73 -0.31 -3.13
CA PHE A 84 -9.55 -0.04 -1.95
C PHE A 84 -8.98 1.14 -1.17
N GLN A 85 -9.87 1.98 -0.66
CA GLN A 85 -9.56 3.01 0.33
C GLN A 85 -9.92 2.50 1.72
N LEU A 86 -8.96 2.45 2.64
CA LEU A 86 -9.18 2.10 4.04
C LEU A 86 -8.70 3.26 4.93
N SER A 87 -9.54 3.76 5.83
CA SER A 87 -9.14 4.84 6.75
C SER A 87 -7.92 4.44 7.58
N SER A 88 -7.11 5.42 7.97
CA SER A 88 -5.98 5.17 8.87
C SER A 88 -6.43 4.56 10.19
N SER A 89 -7.58 4.97 10.73
CA SER A 89 -8.18 4.41 11.94
C SER A 89 -8.51 2.91 11.82
N TYR A 90 -9.13 2.48 10.72
CA TYR A 90 -9.38 1.04 10.51
C TYR A 90 -8.07 0.29 10.28
N PHE A 91 -7.13 0.88 9.56
CA PHE A 91 -5.81 0.27 9.36
C PHE A 91 -5.10 0.04 10.69
N GLU A 92 -5.07 1.04 11.57
CA GLU A 92 -4.44 0.94 12.90
C GLU A 92 -5.11 -0.08 13.82
N ASN A 93 -6.44 -0.17 13.78
CA ASN A 93 -7.18 -1.12 14.61
C ASN A 93 -7.01 -2.57 14.15
N ASP A 94 -6.84 -2.80 12.85
CA ASP A 94 -6.76 -4.15 12.27
C ASP A 94 -5.34 -4.58 11.87
N MET A 95 -4.32 -3.73 12.04
CA MET A 95 -2.95 -4.08 11.71
C MET A 95 -2.36 -5.09 12.69
N ARG A 96 -1.53 -5.98 12.15
CA ARG A 96 -0.60 -6.78 12.94
C ARG A 96 0.82 -6.27 12.74
N ALA A 97 1.66 -6.40 13.76
CA ALA A 97 3.08 -6.13 13.63
C ALA A 97 3.72 -7.05 12.58
N THR A 98 4.70 -6.53 11.84
CA THR A 98 5.51 -7.35 10.94
C THR A 98 6.31 -8.41 11.70
N ALA A 99 6.42 -9.62 11.14
CA ALA A 99 7.30 -10.67 11.64
C ALA A 99 8.78 -10.46 11.24
N SER A 100 9.09 -9.38 10.51
CA SER A 100 10.46 -9.08 10.09
C SER A 100 11.36 -8.81 11.31
N LEU A 101 12.54 -9.43 11.33
CA LEU A 101 13.62 -9.13 12.28
C LEU A 101 14.60 -8.07 11.73
N GLY A 102 14.37 -7.60 10.51
CA GLY A 102 15.24 -6.63 9.82
C GLY A 102 14.85 -5.17 10.07
N SER A 103 15.18 -4.29 9.13
CA SER A 103 14.96 -2.84 9.25
C SER A 103 13.49 -2.42 9.45
N ALA A 104 12.54 -3.30 9.14
CA ALA A 104 11.10 -3.10 9.35
C ALA A 104 10.61 -3.53 10.75
N SER A 105 11.42 -4.24 11.53
CA SER A 105 11.04 -4.78 12.84
C SER A 105 10.55 -3.68 13.78
N GLY A 106 9.40 -3.90 14.40
CA GLY A 106 8.76 -2.95 15.33
C GLY A 106 8.31 -1.63 14.72
N LYS A 107 8.33 -1.48 13.39
CA LYS A 107 8.06 -0.18 12.72
C LYS A 107 6.91 -0.22 11.72
N VAL A 108 6.46 -1.41 11.33
CA VAL A 108 5.50 -1.61 10.24
C VAL A 108 4.30 -2.41 10.74
N GLY A 109 3.12 -1.84 10.55
CA GLY A 109 1.85 -2.52 10.64
C GLY A 109 1.46 -3.09 9.28
N ILE A 110 0.93 -4.32 9.28
CA ILE A 110 0.50 -5.04 8.09
C ILE A 110 -1.01 -5.32 8.18
N VAL A 111 -1.74 -5.02 7.12
CA VAL A 111 -3.17 -5.30 6.99
C VAL A 111 -3.41 -6.18 5.76
N ARG A 112 -4.32 -7.17 5.88
CA ARG A 112 -4.68 -8.10 4.80
C ARG A 112 -5.72 -7.50 3.87
N LYS A 113 -5.75 -7.98 2.62
CA LYS A 113 -6.72 -7.65 1.57
C LYS A 113 -8.15 -7.81 2.07
N THR A 114 -8.42 -8.88 2.82
CA THR A 114 -9.75 -9.15 3.41
C THR A 114 -10.27 -8.01 4.31
N THR A 115 -9.38 -7.28 4.98
CA THR A 115 -9.76 -6.10 5.76
C THR A 115 -10.13 -4.93 4.85
N PHE A 116 -9.40 -4.73 3.76
CA PHE A 116 -9.75 -3.74 2.74
C PHE A 116 -11.08 -4.07 2.06
N GLU A 117 -11.34 -5.33 1.75
CA GLU A 117 -12.59 -5.80 1.15
C GLU A 117 -13.79 -5.63 2.08
N SER A 118 -13.61 -5.86 3.39
CA SER A 118 -14.71 -5.83 4.36
C SER A 118 -15.01 -4.46 4.95
N LYS A 119 -13.97 -3.63 5.17
CA LYS A 119 -14.10 -2.33 5.86
C LYS A 119 -13.71 -1.13 4.98
N GLY A 120 -13.08 -1.39 3.86
CA GLY A 120 -12.67 -0.34 2.92
C GLY A 120 -13.78 0.02 1.93
N GLN A 121 -13.59 1.15 1.27
CA GLN A 121 -14.38 1.56 0.12
C GLN A 121 -13.72 1.05 -1.16
N ASN A 122 -14.46 0.31 -1.99
CA ASN A 122 -13.99 -0.13 -3.30
C ASN A 122 -13.84 1.10 -4.23
N MET A 123 -12.67 1.24 -4.85
CA MET A 123 -12.33 2.32 -5.78
C MET A 123 -12.33 1.87 -7.25
N GLY A 124 -12.68 0.61 -7.51
CA GLY A 124 -12.73 0.00 -8.82
C GLY A 124 -11.49 -0.81 -9.21
N LEU A 125 -11.50 -1.24 -10.46
CA LEU A 125 -10.43 -1.99 -11.11
C LEU A 125 -9.70 -1.10 -12.10
N ILE A 126 -8.37 -1.21 -12.15
CA ILE A 126 -7.55 -0.50 -13.14
C ILE A 126 -6.54 -1.43 -13.82
N THR A 127 -6.14 -1.06 -15.04
CA THR A 127 -5.02 -1.66 -15.78
C THR A 127 -3.93 -0.61 -15.95
N LEU A 128 -2.69 -1.03 -15.73
CA LEU A 128 -1.49 -0.19 -15.84
C LEU A 128 -0.82 -0.32 -17.20
#